data_AF-A0AAI8X663-F1
#
_entry.id   AF-A0AAI8X663-F1
#
_cell.length_a   1.000
_cell.length_b   1.000
_cell.length_c   1.000
_cell.angle_alpha   90.00
_cell.angle_beta   90.00
_cell.angle_gamma   90.00
#
_symmetry.space_group_name_H-M   'P 1'
#
loop_
_entity.id
_entity.type
_entity.pdbx_description
1 polymer ?
#
loop_
_entity_poly.entity_id
_entity_poly.type
_entity_poly.pdbx_seq_one_letter_code
_entity_poly.pdbx_strand_id
1 'polypeptide(L)'
;MTRPGLRCVQVFAALLAASCPRAMADGIFEAGAYSFSDERGGFRILSATGAGTRADPIVVTEELDTADPVTLTIRAARPIQPFGSTGNYSTGFLPLKIVTRNNSGEAWIEFGFELQAILNAPSDYGDGLSFDQARRVDNMIKSDSFAEFKRDFEPYDRLLFSKGKVDPQESASFSFLVTDFSPKDRFYLVEEPRVPSS
;
A
#
# COMPACT_ATOMS: atom_id res chain seq x y z
N MET A 1 -43.66 -55.18 34.21
CA MET A 1 -43.98 -53.82 33.72
C MET A 1 -42.69 -53.05 33.46
N THR A 2 -42.47 -52.75 32.19
CA THR A 2 -41.53 -51.78 31.54
C THR A 2 -41.64 -50.36 32.12
N ARG A 3 -40.72 -49.38 32.05
CA ARG A 3 -39.33 -49.14 31.57
C ARG A 3 -38.91 -47.73 32.12
N PRO A 4 -37.64 -47.27 31.97
CA PRO A 4 -36.99 -46.21 32.75
C PRO A 4 -37.06 -44.79 32.13
N GLY A 5 -36.63 -43.77 32.89
CA GLY A 5 -36.45 -42.40 32.41
C GLY A 5 -35.11 -41.78 32.85
N LEU A 6 -34.09 -41.93 32.01
CA LEU A 6 -32.78 -41.28 32.09
C LEU A 6 -32.94 -39.78 31.76
N ARG A 7 -32.56 -38.86 32.66
CA ARG A 7 -32.53 -37.42 32.36
C ARG A 7 -31.18 -37.05 31.73
N CYS A 8 -31.22 -36.78 30.43
CA CYS A 8 -30.14 -36.24 29.62
C CYS A 8 -29.95 -34.75 29.98
N VAL A 9 -28.79 -34.37 30.53
CA VAL A 9 -28.40 -32.96 30.69
C VAL A 9 -27.54 -32.59 29.49
N GLN A 10 -28.10 -31.78 28.59
CA GLN A 10 -27.37 -31.22 27.45
C GLN A 10 -26.54 -30.02 27.91
N VAL A 11 -25.21 -30.12 27.77
CA VAL A 11 -24.30 -28.98 27.93
C VAL A 11 -24.14 -28.33 26.56
N PHE A 12 -24.63 -27.10 26.42
CA PHE A 12 -24.41 -26.26 25.23
C PHE A 12 -22.97 -25.72 25.26
N ALA A 13 -22.12 -26.18 24.34
CA ALA A 13 -20.83 -25.56 24.08
C ALA A 13 -21.03 -24.38 23.12
N ALA A 14 -20.82 -23.16 23.61
CA ALA A 14 -20.81 -21.95 22.79
C ALA A 14 -19.48 -21.87 22.02
N LEU A 15 -19.52 -22.10 20.71
CA LEU A 15 -18.40 -21.79 19.82
C LEU A 15 -18.31 -20.26 19.65
N LEU A 16 -17.30 -19.63 20.25
CA LEU A 16 -16.85 -18.32 19.81
C LEU A 16 -16.19 -18.49 18.43
N ALA A 17 -16.94 -18.19 17.37
CA ALA A 17 -16.36 -17.98 16.06
C ALA A 17 -15.54 -16.68 16.11
N ALA A 18 -14.21 -16.81 16.23
CA ALA A 18 -13.31 -15.71 15.96
C ALA A 18 -13.47 -15.33 14.48
N SER A 19 -14.02 -14.14 14.24
CA SER A 19 -14.14 -13.54 12.91
C SER A 19 -12.74 -13.21 12.38
N CYS A 20 -12.06 -14.19 11.79
CA CYS A 20 -10.89 -13.91 10.97
C CYS A 20 -11.41 -13.18 9.71
N PRO A 21 -10.95 -11.97 9.38
CA PRO A 21 -11.29 -11.36 8.10
C PRO A 21 -10.91 -12.34 7.00
N ARG A 22 -11.92 -12.76 6.25
CA ARG A 22 -11.79 -13.69 5.13
C ARG A 22 -10.96 -12.97 4.08
N ALA A 23 -9.74 -13.43 3.81
CA ALA A 23 -9.00 -13.02 2.63
C ALA A 23 -9.93 -13.25 1.43
N MET A 24 -10.37 -12.18 0.76
CA MET A 24 -11.15 -12.30 -0.46
C MET A 24 -10.23 -12.86 -1.53
N ALA A 25 -10.69 -13.90 -2.23
CA ALA A 25 -9.90 -14.75 -3.12
C ALA A 25 -9.43 -14.08 -4.42
N ASP A 26 -9.43 -12.74 -4.51
CA ASP A 26 -9.21 -11.97 -5.74
C ASP A 26 -7.95 -11.09 -5.73
N GLY A 27 -7.03 -11.22 -4.76
CA GLY A 27 -5.79 -10.40 -4.74
C GLY A 27 -6.05 -8.91 -4.57
N ILE A 28 -7.18 -8.54 -3.95
CA ILE A 28 -7.56 -7.17 -3.60
C ILE A 28 -7.56 -7.06 -2.08
N PHE A 29 -6.81 -6.07 -1.58
CA PHE A 29 -6.67 -5.77 -0.16
C PHE A 29 -7.28 -4.41 0.13
N GLU A 30 -8.29 -4.36 1.00
CA GLU A 30 -8.92 -3.09 1.40
C GLU A 30 -8.26 -2.53 2.67
N ALA A 31 -7.99 -1.22 2.67
CA ALA A 31 -7.56 -0.48 3.85
C ALA A 31 -8.09 0.96 3.79
N GLY A 32 -8.61 1.45 4.92
CA GLY A 32 -9.25 2.76 5.00
C GLY A 32 -10.36 2.92 3.94
N ALA A 33 -10.22 3.95 3.11
CA ALA A 33 -11.13 4.25 2.01
C ALA A 33 -10.68 3.69 0.65
N TYR A 34 -9.61 2.88 0.60
CA TYR A 34 -8.95 2.44 -0.62
C TYR A 34 -8.83 0.92 -0.72
N SER A 35 -8.54 0.45 -1.91
CA SER A 35 -8.12 -0.93 -2.17
C SER A 35 -6.84 -0.99 -3.00
N PHE A 36 -6.09 -2.07 -2.78
CA PHE A 36 -4.75 -2.29 -3.29
C PHE A 36 -4.71 -3.65 -3.99
N SER A 37 -4.02 -3.73 -5.12
CA SER A 37 -3.90 -4.99 -5.85
C SER A 37 -2.57 -5.12 -6.58
N ASP A 38 -2.02 -6.32 -6.53
CA ASP A 38 -0.85 -6.81 -7.27
C ASP A 38 -1.24 -7.44 -8.62
N GLU A 39 -2.42 -7.11 -9.17
CA GLU A 39 -2.96 -7.63 -10.44
C GLU A 39 -2.01 -7.53 -11.66
N ARG A 40 -0.95 -6.73 -11.56
CA ARG A 40 0.08 -6.56 -12.60
C ARG A 40 1.22 -7.58 -12.52
N GLY A 41 1.34 -8.29 -11.41
CA GLY A 41 2.39 -9.29 -11.17
C GLY A 41 3.76 -8.69 -10.85
N GLY A 42 4.74 -9.57 -10.66
CA GLY A 42 6.13 -9.23 -10.29
C GLY A 42 6.37 -9.08 -8.78
N PHE A 43 5.30 -8.88 -8.01
CA PHE A 43 5.32 -8.79 -6.55
C PHE A 43 4.02 -9.37 -5.98
N ARG A 44 3.97 -9.52 -4.64
CA ARG A 44 2.78 -9.99 -3.93
C ARG A 44 2.46 -9.09 -2.74
N ILE A 45 1.22 -8.65 -2.63
CA ILE A 45 0.75 -7.98 -1.42
C ILE A 45 0.48 -9.05 -0.36
N LEU A 46 1.03 -8.83 0.84
CA LEU A 46 0.85 -9.70 2.00
C LEU A 46 -0.28 -9.18 2.92
N SER A 47 -0.40 -7.85 3.04
CA SER A 47 -1.47 -7.21 3.81
C SER A 47 -1.61 -5.74 3.47
N ALA A 48 -2.81 -5.17 3.63
CA ALA A 48 -3.03 -3.74 3.71
C ALA A 48 -3.82 -3.41 4.98
N THR A 49 -3.40 -2.40 5.73
CA THR A 49 -4.02 -2.00 7.02
C THR A 49 -4.01 -0.48 7.20
N GLY A 50 -4.70 0.01 8.24
CA GLY A 50 -4.74 1.43 8.59
C GLY A 50 -5.95 2.17 8.02
N ALA A 51 -6.31 3.29 8.64
CA ALA A 51 -7.46 4.11 8.27
C ALA A 51 -7.17 5.13 7.14
N GLY A 52 -5.89 5.38 6.82
CA GLY A 52 -5.48 6.39 5.84
C GLY A 52 -5.52 7.82 6.37
N THR A 53 -5.33 7.98 7.68
CA THR A 53 -5.15 9.30 8.31
C THR A 53 -3.66 9.56 8.57
N ARG A 54 -3.28 10.78 8.94
CA ARG A 54 -1.87 11.06 9.31
C ARG A 54 -1.41 10.30 10.55
N ALA A 55 -2.32 10.06 11.50
CA ALA A 55 -2.03 9.34 12.73
C ALA A 55 -2.06 7.82 12.56
N ASP A 56 -2.77 7.35 11.54
CA ASP A 56 -2.94 5.94 11.18
C ASP A 56 -2.89 5.82 9.64
N PRO A 57 -1.68 5.93 9.05
CA PRO A 57 -1.50 5.87 7.59
C PRO A 57 -1.90 4.50 7.06
N ILE A 58 -2.25 4.42 5.77
CA ILE A 58 -2.36 3.10 5.16
C ILE A 58 -0.98 2.47 5.11
N VAL A 59 -0.87 1.23 5.57
CA VAL A 59 0.35 0.42 5.48
C VAL A 59 0.09 -0.75 4.55
N VAL A 60 0.78 -0.77 3.41
CA VAL A 60 0.83 -1.92 2.49
C VAL A 60 2.12 -2.67 2.76
N THR A 61 2.00 -3.96 3.07
CA THR A 61 3.13 -4.86 3.23
C THR A 61 3.14 -5.80 2.05
N GLU A 62 4.28 -5.95 1.40
CA GLU A 62 4.43 -6.72 0.18
C GLU A 62 5.80 -7.40 0.08
N GLU A 63 5.95 -8.24 -0.93
CA GLU A 63 7.18 -8.96 -1.24
C GLU A 63 7.47 -8.87 -2.74
N LEU A 64 8.67 -8.40 -3.09
CA LEU A 64 9.14 -8.33 -4.47
C LEU A 64 10.02 -9.55 -4.76
N ASP A 65 9.57 -10.38 -5.70
CA ASP A 65 10.25 -11.63 -6.09
C ASP A 65 11.32 -11.39 -7.19
N THR A 66 11.36 -10.21 -7.80
CA THR A 66 12.41 -9.76 -8.75
C THR A 66 12.83 -8.31 -8.45
N ALA A 67 13.93 -7.87 -9.07
CA ALA A 67 14.38 -6.47 -9.02
C ALA A 67 13.91 -5.66 -10.23
N ASP A 68 12.98 -6.20 -11.03
CA ASP A 68 12.35 -5.47 -12.12
C ASP A 68 11.32 -4.49 -11.54
N PRO A 69 11.04 -3.37 -12.23
CA PRO A 69 9.97 -2.47 -11.82
C PRO A 69 8.62 -3.18 -11.76
N VAL A 70 7.88 -2.97 -10.67
CA VAL A 70 6.52 -3.50 -10.48
C VAL A 70 5.52 -2.36 -10.36
N THR A 71 4.22 -2.67 -10.42
CA THR A 71 3.17 -1.65 -10.35
C THR A 71 2.03 -2.08 -9.44
N LEU A 72 1.89 -1.35 -8.34
CA LEU A 72 0.77 -1.44 -7.43
C LEU A 72 -0.42 -0.65 -7.97
N THR A 73 -1.57 -1.31 -8.09
CA THR A 73 -2.82 -0.63 -8.46
C THR A 73 -3.58 -0.18 -7.21
N ILE A 74 -3.90 1.11 -7.12
CA ILE A 74 -4.63 1.72 -6.01
C ILE A 74 -5.98 2.23 -6.51
N ARG A 75 -7.05 1.90 -5.80
CA ARG A 75 -8.43 2.30 -6.15
C ARG A 75 -9.15 2.92 -4.97
N ALA A 76 -10.06 3.85 -5.25
CA ALA A 76 -11.06 4.28 -4.29
C ALA A 76 -12.02 3.11 -4.00
N ALA A 77 -12.12 2.69 -2.73
CA ALA A 77 -13.10 1.69 -2.26
C ALA A 77 -14.34 2.35 -1.63
N ARG A 78 -14.29 3.67 -1.43
CA ARG A 78 -15.38 4.51 -0.93
C ARG A 78 -15.63 5.69 -1.88
N PRO A 79 -16.82 6.33 -1.83
CA PRO A 79 -17.10 7.50 -2.66
C PRO A 79 -16.03 8.58 -2.51
N ILE A 80 -15.69 9.23 -3.63
CA ILE A 80 -14.62 10.22 -3.68
C ILE A 80 -15.16 11.58 -3.21
N GLN A 81 -14.53 12.13 -2.19
CA GLN A 81 -14.73 13.51 -1.74
C GLN A 81 -13.35 14.11 -1.44
N PRO A 82 -12.70 14.77 -2.41
CA PRO A 82 -11.30 15.16 -2.28
C PRO A 82 -11.04 16.10 -1.09
N PHE A 83 -12.03 16.93 -0.75
CA PHE A 83 -12.01 17.86 0.39
C PHE A 83 -12.86 17.39 1.59
N GLY A 84 -13.28 16.13 1.58
CA GLY A 84 -14.08 15.52 2.66
C GLY A 84 -13.23 15.05 3.84
N SER A 85 -13.87 14.36 4.78
CA SER A 85 -13.21 13.70 5.91
C SER A 85 -12.85 12.26 5.59
N THR A 86 -11.66 11.81 6.02
CA THR A 86 -11.21 10.43 5.92
C THR A 86 -12.15 9.45 6.63
N GLY A 87 -12.20 8.20 6.17
CA GLY A 87 -12.98 7.11 6.75
C GLY A 87 -14.11 6.66 5.84
N ASN A 88 -15.16 7.47 5.71
CA ASN A 88 -16.31 7.16 4.84
C ASN A 88 -16.08 7.53 3.37
N TYR A 89 -15.01 8.28 3.07
CA TYR A 89 -14.72 8.81 1.74
C TYR A 89 -13.24 8.63 1.39
N SER A 90 -12.98 8.41 0.10
CA SER A 90 -11.65 8.55 -0.48
C SER A 90 -11.38 10.05 -0.63
N THR A 91 -10.31 10.55 0.00
CA THR A 91 -10.00 11.99 0.05
C THR A 91 -8.79 12.32 -0.80
N GLY A 92 -8.53 13.60 -1.06
CA GLY A 92 -7.38 13.99 -1.87
C GLY A 92 -6.03 13.84 -1.18
N PHE A 93 -6.00 13.34 0.05
CA PHE A 93 -4.78 13.13 0.83
C PHE A 93 -4.75 11.69 1.34
N LEU A 94 -3.73 10.95 0.92
CA LEU A 94 -3.50 9.56 1.29
C LEU A 94 -2.09 9.42 1.89
N PRO A 95 -1.96 9.46 3.23
CA PRO A 95 -0.75 9.05 3.92
C PRO A 95 -0.55 7.54 3.71
N LEU A 96 0.52 7.19 3.00
CA LEU A 96 0.83 5.81 2.62
C LEU A 96 2.21 5.41 3.15
N LYS A 97 2.30 4.18 3.63
CA LYS A 97 3.54 3.51 3.97
C LYS A 97 3.60 2.19 3.21
N ILE A 98 4.66 2.01 2.44
CA ILE A 98 4.99 0.76 1.77
C ILE A 98 6.06 0.05 2.62
N VAL A 99 5.85 -1.22 2.90
CA VAL A 99 6.80 -2.11 3.59
C VAL A 99 7.10 -3.26 2.66
N THR A 100 8.28 -3.23 2.06
CA THR A 100 8.65 -4.16 1.00
C THR A 100 9.71 -5.11 1.49
N ARG A 101 9.44 -6.41 1.40
CA ARG A 101 10.44 -7.45 1.60
C ARG A 101 11.20 -7.73 0.31
N ASN A 102 12.52 -7.72 0.39
CA ASN A 102 13.40 -8.04 -0.71
C ASN A 102 13.49 -9.56 -0.89
N ASN A 103 12.72 -10.12 -1.81
CA ASN A 103 12.85 -11.52 -2.21
C ASN A 103 13.49 -11.67 -3.61
N SER A 104 14.11 -10.62 -4.14
CA SER A 104 14.64 -10.60 -5.52
C SER A 104 15.97 -11.33 -5.70
N GLY A 105 16.66 -11.65 -4.59
CA GLY A 105 17.97 -12.31 -4.61
C GLY A 105 19.16 -11.35 -4.79
N GLU A 106 18.92 -10.07 -5.03
CA GLU A 106 19.94 -9.02 -5.20
C GLU A 106 19.74 -7.92 -4.15
N ALA A 107 20.83 -7.31 -3.66
CA ALA A 107 20.71 -6.20 -2.73
C ALA A 107 20.21 -4.94 -3.44
N TRP A 108 19.30 -4.19 -2.80
CA TRP A 108 18.87 -2.89 -3.32
C TRP A 108 19.78 -1.79 -2.76
N ILE A 109 20.21 -0.87 -3.63
CA ILE A 109 21.05 0.30 -3.28
C ILE A 109 20.33 1.64 -3.44
N GLU A 110 19.25 1.65 -4.20
CA GLU A 110 18.27 2.73 -4.29
C GLU A 110 16.88 2.13 -4.46
N PHE A 111 15.84 2.92 -4.21
CA PHE A 111 14.46 2.53 -4.45
C PHE A 111 13.65 3.70 -4.97
N GLY A 112 13.11 3.55 -6.18
CA GLY A 112 12.30 4.56 -6.86
C GLY A 112 10.81 4.31 -6.69
N PHE A 113 10.05 5.40 -6.64
CA PHE A 113 8.59 5.39 -6.79
C PHE A 113 8.17 6.38 -7.88
N GLU A 114 7.16 6.03 -8.66
CA GLU A 114 6.50 6.90 -9.64
C GLU A 114 4.99 6.82 -9.46
N LEU A 115 4.31 7.97 -9.43
CA LEU A 115 2.85 8.00 -9.52
C LEU A 115 2.42 8.08 -10.99
N GLN A 116 1.37 7.33 -11.31
CA GLN A 116 0.76 7.37 -12.64
C GLN A 116 -0.76 7.43 -12.54
N ALA A 117 -1.37 8.49 -13.06
CA ALA A 117 -2.82 8.58 -13.21
C ALA A 117 -3.35 7.78 -14.40
N ILE A 118 -2.47 7.43 -15.35
CA ILE A 118 -2.75 6.53 -16.48
C ILE A 118 -1.60 5.53 -16.54
N LEU A 119 -1.93 4.24 -16.57
CA LEU A 119 -0.93 3.18 -16.57
C LEU A 119 0.09 3.38 -17.70
N ASN A 120 1.38 3.32 -17.35
CA ASN A 120 2.53 3.51 -18.24
C ASN A 120 2.61 4.90 -18.89
N ALA A 121 1.90 5.90 -18.35
CA ALA A 121 2.07 7.29 -18.71
C ALA A 121 2.51 8.06 -17.46
N PRO A 122 3.58 8.86 -17.55
CA PRO A 122 4.00 9.73 -16.46
C PRO A 122 2.85 10.63 -16.01
N SER A 123 2.70 10.81 -14.70
CA SER A 123 1.85 11.87 -14.17
C SER A 123 2.55 13.23 -14.32
N ASP A 124 1.77 14.22 -14.74
CA ASP A 124 2.20 15.61 -14.81
C ASP A 124 1.40 16.47 -13.83
N TYR A 125 1.86 17.70 -13.57
CA TYR A 125 1.18 18.65 -12.70
C TYR A 125 -0.34 18.81 -12.99
N GLY A 126 -0.76 18.63 -14.24
CA GLY A 126 -2.12 18.91 -14.69
C GLY A 126 -3.14 17.83 -14.31
N ASP A 127 -2.70 16.62 -13.95
CA ASP A 127 -3.61 15.51 -13.65
C ASP A 127 -4.10 15.48 -12.19
N GLY A 128 -3.42 16.21 -11.30
CA GLY A 128 -3.78 16.36 -9.88
C GLY A 128 -3.27 15.25 -8.96
N LEU A 129 -2.44 14.32 -9.45
CA LEU A 129 -1.80 13.25 -8.70
C LEU A 129 -0.34 13.60 -8.43
N SER A 130 0.12 13.57 -7.17
CA SER A 130 1.52 13.89 -6.85
C SER A 130 1.99 13.40 -5.48
N PHE A 131 3.31 13.35 -5.28
CA PHE A 131 3.92 13.13 -3.97
C PHE A 131 4.06 14.45 -3.20
N ASP A 132 3.09 14.74 -2.33
CA ASP A 132 3.15 15.86 -1.36
C ASP A 132 3.44 17.24 -1.97
N GLN A 133 3.20 17.46 -3.28
CA GLN A 133 3.51 18.75 -3.91
C GLN A 133 2.65 19.89 -3.36
N ALA A 134 1.37 19.64 -3.08
CA ALA A 134 0.42 20.66 -2.65
C ALA A 134 0.66 21.18 -1.23
N ARG A 135 1.22 20.34 -0.34
CA ARG A 135 1.39 20.70 1.08
C ARG A 135 2.85 20.84 1.49
N ARG A 136 3.77 20.10 0.86
CA ARG A 136 5.19 20.00 1.23
C ARG A 136 5.36 19.84 2.73
N VAL A 137 4.65 18.87 3.30
CA VAL A 137 4.67 18.65 4.75
C VAL A 137 6.00 18.03 5.13
N ASP A 138 6.76 18.75 5.95
CA ASP A 138 8.01 18.22 6.50
C ASP A 138 7.76 16.88 7.22
N ASN A 139 8.68 15.93 7.01
CA ASN A 139 8.73 14.60 7.65
C ASN A 139 7.69 13.55 7.21
N MET A 140 6.91 13.79 6.14
CA MET A 140 6.05 12.74 5.59
C MET A 140 6.79 11.78 4.66
N ILE A 141 7.81 12.26 3.95
CA ILE A 141 8.67 11.43 3.09
C ILE A 141 9.86 10.92 3.90
N LYS A 142 9.98 9.61 4.08
CA LYS A 142 11.07 8.97 4.83
C LYS A 142 11.21 7.49 4.51
N SER A 143 12.39 6.96 4.76
CA SER A 143 12.66 5.53 4.79
C SER A 143 13.41 5.16 6.07
N ASP A 144 13.33 3.90 6.49
CA ASP A 144 14.18 3.32 7.55
C ASP A 144 15.50 2.75 7.02
N SER A 145 15.55 2.35 5.74
CA SER A 145 16.72 1.73 5.11
C SER A 145 17.56 2.71 4.27
N PHE A 146 16.98 3.83 3.83
CA PHE A 146 17.64 4.82 2.97
C PHE A 146 17.69 6.19 3.63
N ALA A 147 18.91 6.75 3.75
CA ALA A 147 19.14 7.98 4.50
C ALA A 147 18.73 9.25 3.73
N GLU A 148 18.64 9.19 2.41
CA GLU A 148 18.31 10.34 1.56
C GLU A 148 17.14 10.03 0.62
N PHE A 149 16.43 11.09 0.22
CA PHE A 149 15.48 11.03 -0.88
C PHE A 149 15.62 12.25 -1.78
N LYS A 150 15.32 12.06 -3.06
CA LYS A 150 15.18 13.11 -4.07
C LYS A 150 13.76 13.09 -4.62
N ARG A 151 13.20 14.28 -4.81
CA ARG A 151 11.95 14.51 -5.55
C ARG A 151 12.30 14.87 -6.99
N ASP A 152 11.68 14.20 -7.96
CA ASP A 152 11.82 14.49 -9.39
C ASP A 152 10.42 14.59 -10.00
N PHE A 153 9.80 15.74 -9.75
CA PHE A 153 8.37 15.93 -9.95
C PHE A 153 7.95 16.07 -11.40
N GLU A 154 8.76 16.73 -12.22
CA GLU A 154 8.39 16.98 -13.61
C GLU A 154 9.42 16.33 -14.53
N PRO A 155 9.01 15.43 -15.44
CA PRO A 155 7.63 15.14 -15.88
C PRO A 155 6.99 13.85 -15.31
N TYR A 156 7.47 13.31 -14.18
CA TYR A 156 7.14 11.93 -13.77
C TYR A 156 6.51 11.76 -12.38
N ASP A 157 6.44 12.81 -11.57
CA ASP A 157 6.05 12.70 -10.16
C ASP A 157 6.76 11.55 -9.43
N ARG A 158 8.09 11.62 -9.37
CA ARG A 158 8.96 10.57 -8.80
C ARG A 158 9.55 10.90 -7.44
N LEU A 159 9.79 9.85 -6.67
CA LEU A 159 10.66 9.83 -5.50
C LEU A 159 11.78 8.81 -5.73
N LEU A 160 13.01 9.17 -5.37
CA LEU A 160 14.15 8.25 -5.33
C LEU A 160 14.75 8.25 -3.94
N PHE A 161 14.75 7.10 -3.28
CA PHE A 161 15.42 6.88 -2.00
C PHE A 161 16.83 6.32 -2.24
N SER A 162 17.83 6.86 -1.57
CA SER A 162 19.23 6.49 -1.78
C SER A 162 20.07 6.61 -0.49
N LYS A 163 21.38 6.32 -0.59
CA LYS A 163 22.30 6.21 0.56
C LYS A 163 21.79 5.21 1.59
N GLY A 164 21.51 4.01 1.12
CA GLY A 164 21.02 2.91 1.92
C GLY A 164 21.36 1.58 1.27
N LYS A 165 20.94 0.51 1.93
CA LYS A 165 21.04 -0.83 1.38
C LYS A 165 19.95 -1.71 1.99
N VAL A 166 19.39 -2.62 1.19
CA VAL A 166 18.47 -3.66 1.65
C VAL A 166 18.99 -4.99 1.13
N ASP A 167 19.55 -5.82 2.01
CA ASP A 167 20.02 -7.14 1.59
C ASP A 167 18.86 -8.08 1.24
N PRO A 168 19.11 -9.14 0.44
CA PRO A 168 18.10 -10.16 0.20
C PRO A 168 17.53 -10.70 1.52
N GLN A 169 16.21 -10.90 1.52
CA GLN A 169 15.37 -11.33 2.64
C GLN A 169 15.13 -10.28 3.73
N GLU A 170 15.76 -9.11 3.66
CA GLU A 170 15.47 -7.97 4.52
C GLU A 170 14.24 -7.19 4.03
N SER A 171 13.77 -6.24 4.86
CA SER A 171 12.67 -5.35 4.52
C SER A 171 13.11 -3.89 4.62
N ALA A 172 12.55 -3.07 3.75
CA ALA A 172 12.58 -1.62 3.87
C ALA A 172 11.17 -1.08 4.01
N SER A 173 11.07 0.10 4.61
CA SER A 173 9.84 0.87 4.59
C SER A 173 10.02 2.26 4.03
N PHE A 174 8.96 2.73 3.37
CA PHE A 174 8.91 4.01 2.69
C PHE A 174 7.59 4.66 3.06
N SER A 175 7.63 5.83 3.67
CA SER A 175 6.43 6.62 3.96
C SER A 175 6.41 7.85 3.07
N PHE A 176 5.24 8.23 2.59
CA PHE A 176 5.01 9.46 1.84
C PHE A 176 3.53 9.84 1.86
N LEU A 177 3.23 11.10 1.50
CA LEU A 177 1.87 11.57 1.32
C LEU A 177 1.55 11.60 -0.17
N VAL A 178 0.62 10.76 -0.61
CA VAL A 178 0.02 10.87 -1.94
C VAL A 178 -1.07 11.94 -1.89
N THR A 179 -1.04 12.84 -2.86
CA THR A 179 -2.12 13.80 -3.10
C THR A 179 -2.82 13.42 -4.40
N ASP A 180 -4.13 13.23 -4.37
CA ASP A 180 -4.92 12.82 -5.54
C ASP A 180 -6.19 13.66 -5.65
N PHE A 181 -6.13 14.71 -6.46
CA PHE A 181 -7.27 15.53 -6.85
C PHE A 181 -7.76 15.19 -8.26
N SER A 182 -7.30 14.08 -8.82
CA SER A 182 -7.76 13.62 -10.11
C SER A 182 -9.23 13.18 -10.03
N PRO A 183 -10.00 13.28 -11.12
CA PRO A 183 -11.38 12.79 -11.13
C PRO A 183 -11.47 11.26 -11.26
N LYS A 184 -10.34 10.55 -11.16
CA LYS A 184 -10.25 9.10 -11.39
C LYS A 184 -10.40 8.35 -10.08
N ASP A 185 -10.96 7.15 -10.17
CA ASP A 185 -11.11 6.23 -9.05
C ASP A 185 -9.93 5.26 -8.92
N ARG A 186 -8.93 5.38 -9.78
CA ARG A 186 -7.77 4.51 -9.86
C ARG A 186 -6.54 5.27 -10.32
N PHE A 187 -5.43 4.97 -9.67
CA PHE A 187 -4.08 5.36 -10.07
C PHE A 187 -3.10 4.24 -9.75
N TYR A 188 -1.83 4.44 -10.11
CA TYR A 188 -0.80 3.42 -9.99
C TYR A 188 0.42 3.99 -9.28
N LEU A 189 1.09 3.11 -8.54
CA LEU A 189 2.38 3.36 -7.94
C LEU A 189 3.37 2.37 -8.56
N VAL A 190 4.30 2.89 -9.37
CA VAL A 190 5.41 2.09 -9.87
C VAL A 190 6.49 2.06 -8.79
N GLU A 191 7.06 0.88 -8.59
CA GLU A 191 8.11 0.64 -7.61
C GLU A 191 9.34 0.09 -8.33
N GLU A 192 10.48 0.76 -8.17
CA GLU A 192 11.70 0.49 -8.93
C GLU A 192 12.88 0.26 -7.97
N PRO A 193 13.11 -0.98 -7.49
CA PRO A 193 14.36 -1.29 -6.80
C PRO A 193 15.53 -1.16 -7.77
N ARG A 194 16.68 -0.67 -7.28
CA ARG A 194 17.92 -0.61 -8.06
C ARG A 194 19.01 -1.43 -7.42
N VAL A 195 19.68 -2.24 -8.23
CA VAL A 195 20.74 -3.16 -7.81
C VAL A 195 22.11 -2.60 -8.22
N PRO A 196 23.24 -3.04 -7.64
CA PRO A 196 24.56 -2.48 -7.97
C PRO A 196 24.98 -2.56 -9.44
N SER A 197 24.38 -3.47 -10.22
CA SER A 197 24.68 -3.71 -11.63
C SER A 197 23.78 -2.96 -12.62
N SER A 198 22.79 -2.20 -12.12
CA SER A 198 21.82 -1.46 -12.95
C SER A 198 22.39 -0.21 -13.61
#